data_AF-A0A366H8B1-F1
#
_entry.id   AF-A0A366H8B1-F1
#
_cell.length_a   1.000
_cell.length_b   1.000
_cell.length_c   1.000
_cell.angle_alpha   90.00
_cell.angle_beta   90.00
_cell.angle_gamma   90.00
#
_symmetry.space_group_name_H-M   'P 1'
#
loop_
_entity.id
_entity.type
_entity.pdbx_description
1 polymer ?
#
loop_
_entity_poly.entity_id
_entity_poly.type
_entity_poly.pdbx_seq_one_letter_code
_entity_poly.pdbx_strand_id
1 'polypeptide(L)'
;MAFIIKKNKFSARIIRRTYVPKGMQDNTHSFFEDTTVGNIPLAATELPPGFPALTEHELGRVESSVFEPARQLAIKQRLAGAEHEADPIWRVMEAMKWIGEAAARSENRPLAADVVQDLLAAMQTLKTNEPFGEAVSSDPLEVVRLAGKAAVAAIEGGYYGVNKVGVSMKDSPAAIKWAEVRSIILDDDTKSIKAALQAKGWVKSRGRA
;
A
#
# COMPACT_ATOMS: atom_id res chain seq x y z
N MET A 1 50.38 14.81 19.58
CA MET A 1 48.96 15.12 19.90
C MET A 1 48.10 14.07 19.22
N ALA A 2 47.15 13.46 19.91
CA ALA A 2 46.21 12.48 19.36
C ALA A 2 44.84 13.13 19.14
N PHE A 3 44.18 12.81 18.03
CA PHE A 3 42.85 13.29 17.70
C PHE A 3 41.83 12.16 17.87
N ILE A 4 40.84 12.39 18.74
CA ILE A 4 39.88 11.37 19.16
C ILE A 4 38.46 11.86 18.81
N ILE A 5 37.70 10.97 18.17
CA ILE A 5 36.29 11.19 17.85
C ILE A 5 35.47 10.19 18.67
N LYS A 6 34.71 10.67 19.66
CA LYS A 6 33.82 9.83 20.48
C LYS A 6 32.38 10.03 20.03
N LYS A 7 31.74 8.98 19.51
CA LYS A 7 30.35 9.03 19.03
C LYS A 7 29.37 8.59 20.12
N ASN A 8 28.22 9.27 20.18
CA ASN A 8 27.02 8.80 20.87
C ASN A 8 25.87 8.68 19.87
N LYS A 9 24.62 8.51 20.33
CA LYS A 9 23.47 8.30 19.44
C LYS A 9 23.22 9.46 18.45
N PHE A 10 23.60 10.69 18.80
CA PHE A 10 23.21 11.90 18.05
C PHE A 10 24.40 12.77 17.60
N SER A 11 25.56 12.62 18.22
CA SER A 11 26.70 13.52 18.04
C SER A 11 28.05 12.81 18.18
N ALA A 12 29.06 13.39 17.55
CA ALA A 12 30.46 13.06 17.70
C ALA A 12 31.16 14.17 18.49
N ARG A 13 31.70 13.84 19.66
CA ARG A 13 32.58 14.72 20.44
C ARG A 13 34.00 14.65 19.91
N ILE A 14 34.56 15.81 19.60
CA ILE A 14 35.90 15.97 19.06
C ILE A 14 36.85 16.37 20.19
N ILE A 15 37.93 15.60 20.38
CA ILE A 15 38.88 15.77 21.48
C ILE A 15 40.31 15.76 20.94
N ARG A 16 41.10 16.75 21.35
CA ARG A 16 42.57 16.78 21.19
C ARG A 16 43.21 16.30 22.49
N ARG A 17 43.96 15.21 22.41
CA ARG A 17 44.68 14.63 23.54
C ARG A 17 46.17 14.94 23.43
N THR A 18 46.72 15.54 24.48
CA THR A 18 48.14 15.87 24.57
C THR A 18 48.78 15.06 25.70
N TYR A 19 49.96 14.49 25.43
CA TYR A 19 50.73 13.80 26.47
C TYR A 19 51.53 14.83 27.26
N VAL A 20 51.40 14.79 28.58
CA VAL A 20 52.12 15.65 29.52
C VAL A 20 53.16 14.79 30.24
N PRO A 21 54.47 14.95 29.93
CA PRO A 21 55.53 14.24 30.63
C PRO A 21 55.58 14.58 32.12
N LYS A 22 56.17 13.69 32.92
CA LYS A 22 56.44 13.94 34.34
C LYS A 22 57.33 15.18 34.52
N GLY A 23 57.02 16.03 35.50
CA GLY A 23 57.84 17.18 35.88
C GLY A 23 57.69 18.44 35.02
N MET A 24 56.78 18.46 34.05
CA MET A 24 56.53 19.65 33.21
C MET A 24 55.52 20.64 33.83
N GLN A 25 54.66 20.17 34.73
CA GLN A 25 53.61 20.97 35.38
C GLN A 25 53.51 20.61 36.88
N ASP A 26 54.65 20.51 37.58
CA ASP A 26 54.74 20.03 38.97
C ASP A 26 54.07 18.65 39.21
N ASN A 27 53.95 17.85 38.16
CA ASN A 27 53.29 16.56 38.18
C ASN A 27 54.26 15.43 38.52
N THR A 28 53.88 14.58 39.47
CA THR A 28 54.68 13.42 39.94
C THR A 28 54.70 12.25 38.96
N HIS A 29 53.73 12.19 38.04
CA HIS A 29 53.58 11.16 37.00
C HIS A 29 53.15 11.78 35.66
N SER A 30 53.48 11.13 34.55
CA SER A 30 52.98 11.53 33.24
C SER A 30 51.50 11.21 33.09
N PHE A 31 50.79 12.05 32.35
CA PHE A 31 49.36 11.88 32.11
C PHE A 31 48.96 12.40 30.72
N PHE A 32 47.70 12.23 30.37
CA PHE A 32 47.11 12.78 29.15
C PHE A 32 46.10 13.86 29.50
N GLU A 33 46.20 14.99 28.81
CA GLU A 33 45.23 16.08 28.91
C GLU A 33 44.30 16.04 27.69
N ASP A 34 43.00 16.00 27.95
CA ASP A 34 41.96 15.96 26.92
C ASP A 34 41.28 17.33 26.78
N THR A 35 41.53 18.02 25.68
CA THR A 35 40.83 19.27 25.34
C THR A 35 39.67 18.96 24.39
N THR A 36 38.44 19.26 24.82
CA THR A 36 37.26 19.11 23.94
C THR A 36 37.19 20.29 22.98
N VAL A 37 37.23 20.01 21.68
CA VAL A 37 37.15 21.02 20.61
C VAL A 37 35.68 21.40 20.34
N GLY A 38 34.78 20.42 20.38
CA GLY A 38 33.36 20.66 20.15
C GLY A 38 32.60 19.37 19.88
N ASN A 39 31.31 19.50 19.62
CA ASN A 39 30.43 18.40 19.22
C ASN A 39 29.90 18.65 17.81
N ILE A 40 29.92 17.61 16.98
CA ILE A 40 29.39 17.63 15.63
C ILE A 40 28.18 16.68 15.60
N PRO A 41 27.00 17.10 15.13
CA PRO A 41 25.87 16.19 14.94
C PRO A 41 26.23 15.04 13.99
N LEU A 42 25.81 13.81 14.28
CA LEU A 42 26.09 12.67 13.40
C LEU A 42 25.37 12.74 12.04
N ALA A 43 24.36 13.59 11.93
CA ALA A 43 23.67 13.88 10.68
C ALA A 43 24.32 15.03 9.88
N ALA A 44 25.34 15.70 10.43
CA ALA A 44 26.01 16.78 9.73
C ALA A 44 26.80 16.22 8.54
N THR A 45 26.65 16.85 7.38
CA THR A 45 27.37 16.50 6.14
C THR A 45 28.57 17.40 5.88
N GLU A 46 28.72 18.43 6.70
CA GLU A 46 29.77 19.45 6.64
C GLU A 46 30.04 20.01 8.05
N LEU A 47 31.10 20.81 8.18
CA LEU A 47 31.47 21.41 9.45
C LEU A 47 30.42 22.44 9.90
N PRO A 48 29.87 22.34 11.12
CA PRO A 48 28.89 23.30 11.60
C PRO A 48 29.43 24.74 11.62
N PRO A 49 28.59 25.75 11.34
CA PRO A 49 29.00 27.15 11.44
C PRO A 49 29.54 27.48 12.83
N GLY A 50 30.67 28.18 12.90
CA GLY A 50 31.30 28.56 14.16
C GLY A 50 32.08 27.43 14.87
N PHE A 51 32.24 26.26 14.24
CA PHE A 51 33.11 25.23 14.78
C PHE A 51 34.58 25.67 14.72
N PRO A 52 35.40 25.38 15.75
CA PRO A 52 36.81 25.77 15.75
C PRO A 52 37.58 25.18 14.56
N ALA A 53 38.58 25.92 14.07
CA ALA A 53 39.42 25.47 12.97
C ALA A 53 40.10 24.13 13.28
N LEU A 54 39.93 23.19 12.35
CA LEU A 54 40.59 21.89 12.35
C LEU A 54 41.78 21.93 11.39
N THR A 55 42.85 21.24 11.73
CA THR A 55 43.93 20.98 10.78
C THR A 55 43.44 20.07 9.66
N GLU A 56 44.11 20.06 8.51
CA GLU A 56 43.74 19.23 7.35
C GLU A 56 43.64 17.73 7.72
N HIS A 57 44.57 17.23 8.53
CA HIS A 57 44.55 15.84 9.00
C HIS A 57 43.37 15.54 9.94
N GLU A 58 43.03 16.48 10.84
CA GLU A 58 41.85 16.34 11.71
C GLU A 58 40.55 16.41 10.90
N LEU A 59 40.50 17.30 9.90
CA LEU A 59 39.37 17.42 9.00
C LEU A 59 39.17 16.12 8.21
N GLY A 60 40.23 15.53 7.63
CA GLY A 60 40.14 14.23 6.95
C GLY A 60 39.64 13.09 7.85
N ARG A 61 39.98 13.12 9.14
CA ARG A 61 39.44 12.19 10.15
C ARG A 61 37.95 12.43 10.41
N VAL A 62 37.52 13.68 10.53
CA VAL A 62 36.08 14.02 10.71
C VAL A 62 35.29 13.69 9.45
N GLU A 63 35.84 13.97 8.28
CA GLU A 63 35.27 13.69 6.97
C GLU A 63 34.91 12.20 6.85
N SER A 64 35.92 11.34 7.00
CA SER A 64 35.76 9.88 6.90
C SER A 64 34.91 9.29 8.01
N SER A 65 34.96 9.85 9.22
CA SER A 65 34.28 9.27 10.38
C SER A 65 32.87 9.76 10.60
N VAL A 66 32.52 10.98 10.17
CA VAL A 66 31.25 11.64 10.50
C VAL A 66 30.52 12.06 9.23
N PHE A 67 31.14 12.87 8.37
CA PHE A 67 30.45 13.51 7.25
C PHE A 67 30.11 12.55 6.11
N GLU A 68 31.07 11.70 5.71
CA GLU A 68 30.86 10.73 4.64
C GLU A 68 29.77 9.69 5.00
N PRO A 69 29.78 9.09 6.20
CA PRO A 69 28.67 8.25 6.64
C PRO A 69 27.32 8.98 6.68
N ALA A 70 27.30 10.25 7.10
CA ALA A 70 26.07 11.04 7.14
C ALA A 70 25.51 11.28 5.74
N ARG A 71 26.36 11.60 4.76
CA ARG A 71 25.96 11.77 3.35
C ARG A 71 25.44 10.47 2.75
N GLN A 72 26.14 9.35 2.99
CA GLN A 72 25.70 8.04 2.52
C GLN A 72 24.34 7.66 3.12
N LEU A 73 24.12 7.93 4.41
CA LEU A 73 22.83 7.70 5.06
C LEU A 73 21.73 8.57 4.46
N ALA A 74 21.99 9.87 4.24
CA ALA A 74 21.02 10.78 3.62
C ALA A 74 20.65 10.33 2.19
N ILE A 75 21.63 9.90 1.40
CA ILE A 75 21.39 9.34 0.06
C ILE A 75 20.55 8.06 0.16
N LYS A 76 20.91 7.13 1.07
CA LYS A 76 20.18 5.88 1.26
C LYS A 76 18.74 6.11 1.70
N GLN A 77 18.50 7.06 2.61
CA GLN A 77 17.15 7.43 3.06
C GLN A 77 16.33 8.04 1.91
N ARG A 78 16.94 8.90 1.10
CA ARG A 78 16.30 9.46 -0.09
C ARG A 78 15.95 8.37 -1.10
N LEU A 79 16.86 7.43 -1.36
CA LEU A 79 16.61 6.31 -2.28
C LEU A 79 15.54 5.38 -1.74
N ALA A 80 15.58 5.02 -0.46
CA ALA A 80 14.55 4.18 0.18
C ALA A 80 13.17 4.87 0.18
N GLY A 81 13.11 6.19 0.40
CA GLY A 81 11.88 6.96 0.28
C GLY A 81 11.34 6.99 -1.15
N ALA A 82 12.22 7.19 -2.14
CA ALA A 82 11.85 7.16 -3.55
C ALA A 82 11.41 5.76 -4.02
N GLU A 83 12.07 4.69 -3.56
CA GLU A 83 11.66 3.30 -3.83
C GLU A 83 10.30 3.00 -3.21
N HIS A 84 10.05 3.47 -1.99
CA HIS A 84 8.77 3.31 -1.30
C HIS A 84 7.64 4.10 -1.97
N GLU A 85 7.90 5.33 -2.44
CA GLU A 85 6.91 6.12 -3.20
C GLU A 85 6.62 5.53 -4.58
N ALA A 86 7.62 4.91 -5.21
CA ALA A 86 7.53 4.28 -6.52
C ALA A 86 6.98 2.84 -6.46
N ASP A 87 6.82 2.24 -5.28
CA ASP A 87 6.27 0.89 -5.11
C ASP A 87 4.74 0.90 -5.32
N PRO A 88 4.24 0.36 -6.44
CA PRO A 88 2.80 0.31 -6.70
C PRO A 88 2.06 -0.61 -5.73
N ILE A 89 2.70 -1.63 -5.18
CA ILE A 89 2.07 -2.57 -4.24
C ILE A 89 1.74 -1.85 -2.94
N TRP A 90 2.69 -1.08 -2.41
CA TRP A 90 2.47 -0.31 -1.19
C TRP A 90 1.31 0.69 -1.34
N ARG A 91 1.26 1.42 -2.46
CA ARG A 91 0.16 2.36 -2.76
C ARG A 91 -1.20 1.67 -2.85
N VAL A 92 -1.27 0.48 -3.45
CA VAL A 92 -2.50 -0.30 -3.52
C VAL A 92 -2.92 -0.80 -2.14
N MET A 93 -1.99 -1.28 -1.30
CA MET A 93 -2.30 -1.69 0.07
C MET A 93 -2.83 -0.54 0.93
N GLU A 94 -2.27 0.65 0.78
CA GLU A 94 -2.76 1.85 1.44
C GLU A 94 -4.18 2.22 0.95
N ALA A 95 -4.42 2.18 -0.36
CA ALA A 95 -5.76 2.38 -0.94
C ALA A 95 -6.78 1.36 -0.40
N MET A 96 -6.39 0.07 -0.27
CA MET A 96 -7.26 -0.96 0.31
C MET A 96 -7.68 -0.62 1.74
N LYS A 97 -6.76 -0.10 2.56
CA LYS A 97 -7.08 0.36 3.91
C LYS A 97 -8.13 1.48 3.88
N TRP A 98 -7.93 2.49 3.04
CA TRP A 98 -8.86 3.61 2.92
C TRP A 98 -10.24 3.18 2.39
N ILE A 99 -10.29 2.27 1.43
CA ILE A 99 -11.55 1.70 0.92
C ILE A 99 -12.27 0.93 2.03
N GLY A 100 -11.54 0.16 2.85
CA GLY A 100 -12.10 -0.53 4.01
C GLY A 100 -12.71 0.43 5.03
N GLU A 101 -12.01 1.53 5.35
CA GLU A 101 -12.53 2.58 6.22
C GLU A 101 -13.77 3.27 5.60
N ALA A 102 -13.76 3.52 4.30
CA ALA A 102 -14.90 4.09 3.58
C ALA A 102 -16.11 3.15 3.60
N ALA A 103 -15.90 1.84 3.45
CA ALA A 103 -16.93 0.82 3.52
C ALA A 103 -17.59 0.79 4.92
N ALA A 104 -16.79 0.85 5.99
CA ALA A 104 -17.33 0.93 7.35
C ALA A 104 -18.16 2.21 7.58
N ARG A 105 -17.76 3.33 6.98
CA ARG A 105 -18.49 4.60 7.09
C ARG A 105 -19.75 4.66 6.21
N SER A 106 -19.79 3.88 5.12
CA SER A 106 -20.89 3.92 4.16
C SER A 106 -22.20 3.35 4.70
N GLU A 107 -22.14 2.56 5.78
CA GLU A 107 -23.31 2.07 6.52
C GLU A 107 -24.21 3.23 7.01
N ASN A 108 -23.59 4.34 7.42
CA ASN A 108 -24.30 5.53 7.91
C ASN A 108 -24.54 6.57 6.81
N ARG A 109 -23.77 6.49 5.71
CA ARG A 109 -23.84 7.43 4.59
C ARG A 109 -23.50 6.71 3.29
N PRO A 110 -24.51 6.18 2.57
CA PRO A 110 -24.27 5.46 1.33
C PRO A 110 -23.46 6.29 0.33
N LEU A 111 -22.55 5.61 -0.37
CA LEU A 111 -21.79 6.19 -1.47
C LEU A 111 -22.67 6.30 -2.72
N ALA A 112 -22.46 7.34 -3.51
CA ALA A 112 -23.10 7.45 -4.81
C ALA A 112 -22.53 6.41 -5.78
N ALA A 113 -23.37 5.88 -6.67
CA ALA A 113 -23.00 4.75 -7.52
C ALA A 113 -21.94 5.11 -8.58
N ASP A 114 -21.93 6.36 -9.04
CA ASP A 114 -20.91 6.93 -9.92
C ASP A 114 -19.52 6.92 -9.29
N VAL A 115 -19.40 7.29 -8.01
CA VAL A 115 -18.12 7.25 -7.27
C VAL A 115 -17.55 5.83 -7.21
N VAL A 116 -18.41 4.82 -7.05
CA VAL A 116 -17.99 3.41 -7.02
C VAL A 116 -17.60 2.94 -8.42
N GLN A 117 -18.31 3.39 -9.47
CA GLN A 117 -17.96 3.07 -10.85
C GLN A 117 -16.62 3.68 -11.26
N ASP A 118 -16.35 4.93 -10.89
CA ASP A 118 -15.06 5.59 -11.16
C ASP A 118 -13.90 4.86 -10.48
N LEU A 119 -14.10 4.39 -9.24
CA LEU A 119 -13.11 3.57 -8.53
C LEU A 119 -12.83 2.24 -9.27
N LEU A 120 -13.87 1.54 -9.71
CA LEU A 120 -13.73 0.30 -10.48
C LEU A 120 -13.00 0.55 -11.81
N ALA A 121 -13.33 1.62 -12.51
CA ALA A 121 -12.66 2.01 -13.75
C ALA A 121 -11.17 2.32 -13.52
N ALA A 122 -10.84 3.05 -12.44
CA ALA A 122 -9.45 3.32 -12.07
C ALA A 122 -8.67 2.02 -11.77
N MET A 123 -9.28 1.06 -11.07
CA MET A 123 -8.66 -0.23 -10.78
C MET A 123 -8.36 -1.04 -12.05
N GLN A 124 -9.19 -0.93 -13.10
CA GLN A 124 -8.95 -1.61 -14.38
C GLN A 124 -7.74 -1.06 -15.15
N THR A 125 -7.25 0.15 -14.82
CA THR A 125 -6.05 0.73 -15.46
C THR A 125 -4.73 0.23 -14.87
N LEU A 126 -4.78 -0.51 -13.74
CA LEU A 126 -3.60 -1.03 -13.08
C LEU A 126 -2.93 -2.10 -13.94
N LYS A 127 -1.61 -1.98 -14.11
CA LYS A 127 -0.81 -3.01 -14.79
C LYS A 127 -0.53 -4.15 -13.82
N THR A 128 -1.01 -5.32 -14.15
CA THR A 128 -0.82 -6.57 -13.39
C THR A 128 -0.02 -7.56 -14.22
N ASN A 129 0.69 -8.49 -13.55
CA ASN A 129 1.48 -9.53 -14.22
C ASN A 129 0.59 -10.51 -15.03
N GLU A 130 -0.68 -10.62 -14.65
CA GLU A 130 -1.73 -11.36 -15.34
C GLU A 130 -2.88 -10.42 -15.63
N PRO A 131 -3.67 -10.62 -16.70
CA PRO A 131 -4.79 -9.74 -17.03
C PRO A 131 -5.77 -9.61 -15.86
N PHE A 132 -5.85 -8.42 -15.26
CA PHE A 132 -6.89 -8.08 -14.30
C PHE A 132 -8.04 -7.41 -15.05
N GLY A 133 -9.19 -8.09 -15.13
CA GLY A 133 -10.39 -7.52 -15.77
C GLY A 133 -10.57 -7.83 -17.26
N GLU A 134 -9.78 -8.71 -17.87
CA GLU A 134 -10.29 -9.45 -19.05
C GLU A 134 -11.38 -10.41 -18.56
N ALA A 135 -12.50 -10.43 -19.29
CA ALA A 135 -13.61 -11.32 -18.99
C ALA A 135 -13.12 -12.76 -18.80
N VAL A 136 -13.13 -13.23 -17.55
CA VAL A 136 -13.62 -14.55 -17.18
C VAL A 136 -13.03 -15.67 -18.05
N SER A 137 -11.85 -16.16 -17.67
CA SER A 137 -11.51 -17.58 -17.79
C SER A 137 -12.05 -18.38 -16.60
N SER A 138 -13.06 -17.86 -15.89
CA SER A 138 -13.91 -18.74 -15.07
C SER A 138 -14.99 -19.33 -15.97
N ASP A 139 -15.34 -20.59 -15.74
CA ASP A 139 -16.46 -21.22 -16.43
C ASP A 139 -17.67 -20.26 -16.46
N PRO A 140 -18.24 -19.91 -17.64
CA PRO A 140 -19.39 -19.02 -17.74
C PRO A 140 -20.56 -19.47 -16.85
N LEU A 141 -20.71 -20.77 -16.61
CA LEU A 141 -21.72 -21.30 -15.69
C LEU A 141 -21.37 -21.05 -14.23
N GLU A 142 -20.09 -21.00 -13.86
CA GLU A 142 -19.66 -20.62 -12.51
C GLU A 142 -19.93 -19.14 -12.22
N VAL A 143 -19.76 -18.25 -13.21
CA VAL A 143 -20.14 -16.83 -13.07
C VAL A 143 -21.63 -16.69 -12.81
N VAL A 144 -22.46 -17.37 -13.60
CA VAL A 144 -23.92 -17.37 -13.42
C VAL A 144 -24.29 -17.96 -12.04
N ARG A 145 -23.61 -19.03 -11.61
CA ARG A 145 -23.83 -19.66 -10.30
C ARG A 145 -23.52 -18.71 -9.14
N LEU A 146 -22.39 -18.01 -9.19
CA LEU A 146 -21.99 -17.06 -8.15
C LEU A 146 -22.91 -15.83 -8.12
N ALA A 147 -23.24 -15.27 -9.29
CA ALA A 147 -24.19 -14.16 -9.40
C ALA A 147 -25.58 -14.55 -8.86
N GLY A 148 -26.04 -15.77 -9.16
CA GLY A 148 -27.29 -16.31 -8.63
C GLY A 148 -27.28 -16.41 -7.10
N LYS A 149 -26.20 -16.92 -6.50
CA LYS A 149 -26.07 -16.98 -5.02
C LYS A 149 -26.09 -15.61 -4.37
N ALA A 150 -25.38 -14.64 -4.95
CA ALA A 150 -25.37 -13.27 -4.44
C ALA A 150 -26.77 -12.63 -4.52
N ALA A 151 -27.48 -12.85 -5.63
CA ALA A 151 -28.84 -12.37 -5.79
C ALA A 151 -29.80 -12.96 -4.75
N VAL A 152 -29.72 -14.26 -4.47
CA VAL A 152 -30.53 -14.90 -3.41
C VAL A 152 -30.27 -14.26 -2.05
N ALA A 153 -28.99 -14.14 -1.66
CA ALA A 153 -28.62 -13.54 -0.37
C ALA A 153 -29.14 -12.09 -0.23
N ALA A 154 -29.09 -11.29 -1.31
CA ALA A 154 -29.65 -9.94 -1.31
C ALA A 154 -31.18 -9.93 -1.16
N ILE A 155 -31.88 -10.85 -1.83
CA ILE A 155 -33.35 -10.98 -1.74
C ILE A 155 -33.76 -11.40 -0.33
N GLU A 156 -33.09 -12.40 0.26
CA GLU A 156 -33.30 -12.83 1.64
C GLU A 156 -32.98 -11.72 2.64
N GLY A 157 -31.96 -10.90 2.34
CA GLY A 157 -31.62 -9.67 3.07
C GLY A 157 -32.63 -8.53 2.91
N GLY A 158 -33.74 -8.75 2.20
CA GLY A 158 -34.84 -7.79 2.11
C GLY A 158 -34.71 -6.77 0.98
N TYR A 159 -33.86 -7.01 -0.03
CA TYR A 159 -33.65 -6.06 -1.15
C TYR A 159 -34.96 -5.65 -1.85
N TYR A 160 -35.92 -6.56 -2.00
CA TYR A 160 -37.26 -6.26 -2.55
C TYR A 160 -38.34 -6.08 -1.47
N GLY A 161 -38.00 -6.24 -0.19
CA GLY A 161 -38.94 -6.28 0.92
C GLY A 161 -39.94 -7.44 0.82
N VAL A 162 -41.06 -7.32 1.54
CA VAL A 162 -42.18 -8.27 1.49
C VAL A 162 -43.21 -7.78 0.49
N ASN A 163 -43.72 -8.67 -0.35
CA ASN A 163 -44.78 -8.32 -1.29
C ASN A 163 -46.00 -7.79 -0.52
N LYS A 164 -46.50 -6.61 -0.91
CA LYS A 164 -47.61 -5.95 -0.20
C LYS A 164 -48.93 -6.66 -0.51
N VAL A 165 -49.74 -6.88 0.52
CA VAL A 165 -51.09 -7.47 0.38
C VAL A 165 -51.94 -6.58 -0.53
N GLY A 166 -52.51 -7.15 -1.59
CA GLY A 166 -53.37 -6.44 -2.55
C GLY A 166 -52.69 -6.00 -3.86
N VAL A 167 -51.36 -6.14 -3.99
CA VAL A 167 -50.65 -5.91 -5.26
C VAL A 167 -50.59 -7.21 -6.05
N SER A 168 -51.00 -7.15 -7.33
CA SER A 168 -50.84 -8.25 -8.28
C SER A 168 -49.37 -8.67 -8.34
N MET A 169 -49.08 -9.93 -8.04
CA MET A 169 -47.71 -10.45 -8.03
C MET A 169 -47.01 -10.25 -9.38
N LYS A 170 -47.78 -10.31 -10.48
CA LYS A 170 -47.28 -10.21 -11.86
C LYS A 170 -46.73 -8.82 -12.22
N ASP A 171 -47.24 -7.77 -11.56
CA ASP A 171 -46.88 -6.39 -11.84
C ASP A 171 -45.84 -5.85 -10.85
N SER A 172 -45.35 -6.69 -9.94
CA SER A 172 -44.31 -6.31 -9.00
C SER A 172 -42.96 -6.12 -9.74
N PRO A 173 -42.14 -5.11 -9.37
CA PRO A 173 -40.81 -4.93 -9.96
C PRO A 173 -39.92 -6.18 -9.87
N ALA A 174 -40.08 -6.96 -8.79
CA ALA A 174 -39.39 -8.23 -8.61
C ALA A 174 -39.85 -9.30 -9.61
N ALA A 175 -41.15 -9.41 -9.88
CA ALA A 175 -41.67 -10.37 -10.85
C ALA A 175 -41.31 -10.02 -12.30
N ILE A 176 -41.30 -8.72 -12.66
CA ILE A 176 -40.86 -8.26 -13.98
C ILE A 176 -39.38 -8.61 -14.20
N LYS A 177 -38.51 -8.23 -13.26
CA LYS A 177 -37.07 -8.57 -13.32
C LYS A 177 -36.81 -10.07 -13.28
N TRP A 178 -37.62 -10.82 -12.52
CA TRP A 178 -37.54 -12.28 -12.53
C TRP A 178 -37.91 -12.88 -13.90
N ALA A 179 -38.92 -12.33 -14.59
CA ALA A 179 -39.28 -12.79 -15.92
C ALA A 179 -38.13 -12.56 -16.93
N GLU A 180 -37.45 -11.42 -16.85
CA GLU A 180 -36.26 -11.11 -17.66
C GLU A 180 -35.09 -12.04 -17.37
N VAL A 181 -34.76 -12.28 -16.09
CA VAL A 181 -33.71 -13.23 -15.71
C VAL A 181 -34.07 -14.64 -16.17
N ARG A 182 -35.34 -15.03 -16.01
CA ARG A 182 -35.84 -16.35 -16.41
C ARG A 182 -35.72 -16.56 -17.92
N SER A 183 -35.99 -15.56 -18.76
CA SER A 183 -35.86 -15.73 -20.22
C SER A 183 -34.41 -15.95 -20.63
N ILE A 184 -33.46 -15.20 -20.04
CA ILE A 184 -32.03 -15.38 -20.30
C ILE A 184 -31.55 -16.79 -19.92
N ILE A 185 -32.10 -17.39 -18.86
CA ILE A 185 -31.65 -18.71 -18.39
C ILE A 185 -32.37 -19.86 -19.12
N LEU A 186 -33.69 -19.78 -19.29
CA LEU A 186 -34.54 -20.95 -19.55
C LEU A 186 -35.34 -20.90 -20.85
N ASP A 187 -35.43 -19.76 -21.53
CA ASP A 187 -36.30 -19.67 -22.70
C ASP A 187 -35.85 -20.61 -23.82
N ASP A 188 -36.80 -21.05 -24.64
CA ASP A 188 -36.50 -21.91 -25.79
C ASP A 188 -36.13 -21.09 -27.05
N ASP A 189 -36.06 -19.76 -26.91
CA ASP A 189 -35.51 -18.88 -27.94
C ASP A 189 -33.99 -19.05 -28.07
N THR A 190 -33.43 -18.68 -29.22
CA THR A 190 -32.01 -18.92 -29.54
C THR A 190 -31.03 -18.08 -28.70
N LYS A 191 -31.51 -17.35 -27.70
CA LYS A 191 -30.74 -16.39 -26.90
C LYS A 191 -30.62 -16.74 -25.42
N SER A 192 -31.15 -17.89 -24.99
CA SER A 192 -30.99 -18.36 -23.61
C SER A 192 -29.74 -19.22 -23.41
N ILE A 193 -29.26 -19.30 -22.16
CA ILE A 193 -28.16 -20.18 -21.75
C ILE A 193 -28.52 -21.65 -22.04
N LYS A 194 -29.75 -22.06 -21.73
CA LYS A 194 -30.25 -23.41 -22.01
C LYS A 194 -30.22 -23.73 -23.50
N ALA A 195 -30.69 -22.82 -24.36
CA ALA A 195 -30.70 -23.02 -25.81
C ALA A 195 -29.27 -23.12 -26.37
N ALA A 196 -28.35 -22.28 -25.88
CA ALA A 196 -26.94 -22.34 -26.25
C ALA A 196 -26.29 -23.68 -25.87
N LEU A 197 -26.57 -24.20 -24.67
CA LEU A 197 -26.08 -25.51 -24.22
C LEU A 197 -26.69 -26.67 -25.02
N GLN A 198 -27.98 -26.59 -25.37
CA GLN A 198 -28.65 -27.57 -26.22
C GLN A 198 -28.08 -27.59 -27.64
N ALA A 199 -27.85 -26.40 -28.25
CA ALA A 199 -27.26 -26.28 -29.58
C ALA A 199 -25.85 -26.88 -29.65
N LYS A 200 -25.14 -26.93 -28.52
CA LYS A 200 -23.82 -27.56 -28.39
C LYS A 200 -23.86 -29.01 -27.89
N GLY A 201 -25.05 -29.58 -27.68
CA GLY A 201 -25.23 -30.98 -27.29
C GLY A 201 -24.97 -31.31 -25.82
N TRP A 202 -24.76 -30.30 -24.95
CA TRP A 202 -24.48 -30.50 -23.53
C TRP A 202 -25.74 -30.78 -22.70
N VAL A 203 -26.90 -30.33 -23.18
CA VAL A 203 -28.20 -30.51 -22.53
C VAL A 203 -29.19 -31.08 -23.54
N LYS A 204 -29.97 -32.09 -23.14
CA LYS A 204 -31.01 -32.66 -24.01
C LYS A 204 -32.19 -31.68 -24.12
N SER A 205 -32.69 -31.46 -25.34
CA SER A 205 -34.01 -30.88 -25.51
C SER A 205 -35.05 -31.89 -25.07
N ARG A 206 -35.92 -31.50 -24.13
CA ARG A 206 -37.16 -32.25 -23.90
C ARG A 206 -38.15 -31.81 -24.96
N GLY A 207 -38.05 -32.41 -26.14
CA GLY A 207 -39.16 -32.40 -27.08
C GLY A 207 -40.33 -33.20 -26.48
N ARG A 208 -41.54 -32.65 -26.56
CA ARG A 208 -42.78 -33.41 -26.36
C ARG A 208 -42.71 -34.70 -27.18
N ALA A 209 -42.79 -35.84 -26.50
CA ALA A 209 -43.49 -37.00 -27.06
C ALA A 209 -45.00 -36.74 -26.96
#